data_AF-A0A8H4RVI7-F1
#
_entry.id   AF-A0A8H4RVI7-F1
#
_cell.length_a   1.000
_cell.length_b   1.000
_cell.length_c   1.000
_cell.angle_alpha   90.00
_cell.angle_beta   90.00
_cell.angle_gamma   90.00
#
_symmetry.space_group_name_H-M   'P 1'
#
loop_
_entity.id
_entity.type
_entity.pdbx_description
1 polymer ?
#
loop_
_entity_poly.entity_id
_entity_poly.type
_entity_poly.pdbx_seq_one_letter_code
_entity_poly.pdbx_strand_id
1 'polypeptide(L)'
;MRRTELIPQTTAAINKGTVYYHFSMQRTATNAPSKFREHQIAFFESHFTDMKAGWISGESGTGDSALRWDVSSTTMWNTTWEAGVWHNIAYEINFDASSVAFYHSTGADDLTLAHEAVTVSASSNGADWHLGVLELPRDGYTDGIEDIYFSGVYVESGELITSVSGPGGSSNSTSSDTVSVVASTAAASSSAIAAVSTSALVSTTSTSSVIATSIAAVLSSVASVAVNIESSTTFVTLVSSSSSTTPSSIVSSTSSTTSTVAPSATEATLPDDGGDDNDCE
;
A
#
# COMPACT_ATOMS: atom_id res chain seq x y z
N MET A 1 11.08 -14.19 2.39
CA MET A 1 9.93 -13.30 2.66
C MET A 1 8.93 -14.06 3.52
N ARG A 2 8.25 -13.39 4.44
CA ARG A 2 7.14 -13.97 5.21
C ARG A 2 5.83 -13.61 4.50
N ARG A 3 4.91 -14.57 4.36
CA ARG A 3 3.68 -14.40 3.57
C ARG A 3 2.49 -15.01 4.27
N THR A 4 1.37 -14.31 4.30
CA THR A 4 0.04 -14.84 4.67
C THR A 4 -0.98 -14.10 3.84
N GLU A 5 -1.50 -14.78 2.82
CA GLU A 5 -2.26 -14.17 1.72
C GLU A 5 -3.45 -15.06 1.38
N LEU A 6 -4.61 -14.42 1.22
CA LEU A 6 -5.81 -15.02 0.67
C LEU A 6 -6.02 -14.44 -0.74
N ILE A 7 -6.51 -15.28 -1.66
CA ILE A 7 -6.81 -14.88 -3.03
C ILE A 7 -8.31 -15.09 -3.26
N PRO A 8 -9.02 -14.15 -3.91
CA PRO A 8 -10.42 -14.35 -4.27
C PRO A 8 -10.64 -15.63 -5.08
N GLN A 9 -11.56 -16.47 -4.64
CA GLN A 9 -12.07 -17.59 -5.42
C GLN A 9 -13.39 -17.18 -6.05
N THR A 10 -13.40 -16.90 -7.35
CA THR A 10 -14.59 -16.39 -8.05
C THR A 10 -14.61 -16.77 -9.53
N THR A 11 -15.78 -16.63 -10.15
CA THR A 11 -15.96 -16.66 -11.60
C THR A 11 -16.43 -15.31 -12.16
N ALA A 12 -16.59 -14.30 -11.28
CA ALA A 12 -16.98 -12.95 -11.69
C ALA A 12 -15.82 -12.25 -12.42
N ALA A 13 -16.16 -11.31 -13.30
CA ALA A 13 -15.19 -10.55 -14.10
C ALA A 13 -14.52 -9.42 -13.29
N ILE A 14 -13.86 -9.75 -12.16
CA ILE A 14 -13.21 -8.77 -11.28
C ILE A 14 -11.97 -8.11 -11.89
N ASN A 15 -11.60 -8.48 -13.12
CA ASN A 15 -10.44 -7.99 -13.87
C ASN A 15 -10.83 -7.35 -15.22
N LYS A 16 -12.06 -6.81 -15.34
CA LYS A 16 -12.60 -6.22 -16.57
C LYS A 16 -13.34 -4.92 -16.28
N GLY A 17 -13.29 -3.97 -17.21
CA GLY A 17 -13.95 -2.67 -17.06
C GLY A 17 -13.45 -1.90 -15.84
N THR A 18 -14.32 -1.04 -15.30
CA THR A 18 -14.09 -0.38 -14.01
C THR A 18 -14.66 -1.21 -12.87
N VAL A 19 -13.82 -1.50 -11.89
CA VAL A 19 -14.19 -2.21 -10.66
C VAL A 19 -13.52 -1.56 -9.46
N TYR A 20 -14.12 -1.75 -8.28
CA TYR A 20 -13.65 -1.19 -7.02
C TYR A 20 -13.28 -2.32 -6.07
N TYR A 21 -12.00 -2.38 -5.70
CA TYR A 21 -11.48 -3.35 -4.74
C TYR A 21 -11.48 -2.75 -3.33
N HIS A 22 -12.43 -3.16 -2.51
CA HIS A 22 -12.62 -2.67 -1.15
C HIS A 22 -11.90 -3.53 -0.13
N PHE A 23 -11.29 -2.86 0.84
CA PHE A 23 -10.84 -3.47 2.08
C PHE A 23 -10.63 -2.38 3.14
N SER A 24 -10.88 -2.72 4.40
CA SER A 24 -10.42 -1.95 5.54
C SER A 24 -9.28 -2.69 6.21
N MET A 25 -8.28 -1.95 6.70
CA MET A 25 -7.15 -2.50 7.42
C MET A 25 -6.77 -1.69 8.66
N GLN A 26 -6.23 -2.37 9.67
CA GLN A 26 -5.75 -1.78 10.92
C GLN A 26 -4.54 -2.55 11.44
N ARG A 27 -3.67 -1.84 12.18
CA ARG A 27 -2.71 -2.45 13.10
C ARG A 27 -3.01 -2.09 14.55
N THR A 28 -2.48 -2.84 15.49
CA THR A 28 -2.47 -2.45 16.92
C THR A 28 -1.06 -2.10 17.39
N ALA A 29 -0.90 -1.78 18.67
CA ALA A 29 0.41 -1.63 19.30
C ALA A 29 1.03 -2.98 19.69
N THR A 30 0.21 -4.02 19.90
CA THR A 30 0.66 -5.39 20.14
C THR A 30 0.97 -6.06 18.81
N ASN A 31 2.12 -6.74 18.72
CA ASN A 31 2.58 -7.39 17.48
C ASN A 31 2.48 -6.44 16.28
N ALA A 32 2.87 -5.17 16.46
CA ALA A 32 2.76 -4.17 15.40
C ALA A 32 3.70 -4.57 14.22
N PRO A 33 3.27 -4.36 12.97
CA PRO A 33 4.13 -4.55 11.80
C PRO A 33 5.45 -3.82 11.94
N SER A 34 6.54 -4.47 11.53
CA SER A 34 7.87 -3.91 11.69
C SER A 34 8.04 -2.64 10.85
N LYS A 35 8.23 -1.49 11.51
CA LYS A 35 8.60 -0.25 10.81
C LYS A 35 9.96 -0.31 10.11
N PHE A 36 10.74 -1.38 10.31
CA PHE A 36 12.11 -1.51 9.84
C PHE A 36 12.24 -2.41 8.61
N ARG A 37 11.15 -3.00 8.13
CA ARG A 37 11.14 -3.92 6.97
C ARG A 37 10.04 -3.51 6.03
N GLU A 38 10.18 -3.83 4.75
CA GLU A 38 9.17 -3.53 3.75
C GLU A 38 8.04 -4.55 3.84
N HIS A 39 6.82 -4.05 3.92
CA HIS A 39 5.59 -4.82 3.76
C HIS A 39 4.91 -4.43 2.46
N GLN A 40 4.45 -5.42 1.72
CA GLN A 40 3.56 -5.30 0.57
C GLN A 40 2.21 -5.90 0.99
N ILE A 41 1.14 -5.11 0.88
CA ILE A 41 -0.16 -5.37 1.50
C ILE A 41 -1.26 -5.18 0.46
N ALA A 42 -2.23 -6.10 0.42
CA ALA A 42 -3.38 -6.03 -0.49
C ALA A 42 -2.97 -5.81 -1.97
N PHE A 43 -1.95 -6.53 -2.43
CA PHE A 43 -1.24 -6.27 -3.69
C PHE A 43 -1.72 -7.17 -4.83
N PHE A 44 -1.60 -6.71 -6.08
CA PHE A 44 -1.68 -7.60 -7.25
C PHE A 44 -0.32 -8.25 -7.52
N GLU A 45 -0.31 -9.47 -8.08
CA GLU A 45 0.93 -10.21 -8.38
C GLU A 45 1.93 -9.41 -9.25
N SER A 46 1.44 -8.54 -10.14
CA SER A 46 2.29 -7.69 -10.97
C SER A 46 2.72 -6.38 -10.30
N HIS A 47 2.25 -6.10 -9.08
CA HIS A 47 2.52 -4.89 -8.31
C HIS A 47 2.19 -3.59 -9.06
N PHE A 48 1.18 -3.61 -9.96
CA PHE A 48 0.74 -2.37 -10.62
C PHE A 48 0.12 -1.39 -9.61
N THR A 49 -0.46 -1.91 -8.52
CA THR A 49 -0.85 -1.15 -7.33
C THR A 49 -0.78 -2.03 -6.09
N ASP A 50 -0.39 -1.43 -4.96
CA ASP A 50 -0.38 -2.06 -3.64
C ASP A 50 -0.41 -1.03 -2.50
N MET A 51 -0.70 -1.50 -1.28
CA MET A 51 -0.34 -0.77 -0.08
C MET A 51 1.07 -1.20 0.37
N LYS A 52 1.87 -0.26 0.88
CA LYS A 52 3.15 -0.55 1.52
C LYS A 52 3.26 0.04 2.91
N ALA A 53 4.09 -0.59 3.73
CA ALA A 53 4.45 -0.06 5.04
C ALA A 53 5.89 -0.41 5.41
N GLY A 54 6.39 0.27 6.43
CA GLY A 54 7.74 0.05 6.94
C GLY A 54 8.82 0.57 5.99
N TRP A 55 10.07 0.27 6.31
CA TRP A 55 11.22 0.75 5.54
C TRP A 55 11.26 0.10 4.16
N ILE A 56 11.06 0.90 3.11
CA ILE A 56 11.09 0.44 1.72
C ILE A 56 12.52 0.08 1.32
N SER A 57 12.70 -1.09 0.71
CA SER A 57 14.02 -1.62 0.38
C SER A 57 14.78 -0.69 -0.56
N GLY A 58 15.94 -0.23 -0.10
CA GLY A 58 16.80 0.69 -0.85
C GLY A 58 16.58 2.17 -0.52
N GLU A 59 15.55 2.52 0.25
CA GLU A 59 15.40 3.88 0.77
C GLU A 59 16.42 4.18 1.88
N SER A 60 16.76 5.45 2.06
CA SER A 60 17.57 5.90 3.18
C SER A 60 16.82 5.80 4.52
N GLY A 61 17.55 5.64 5.62
CA GLY A 61 16.98 5.62 6.97
C GLY A 61 16.91 4.24 7.59
N THR A 62 16.48 4.19 8.85
CA THR A 62 16.46 2.95 9.64
C THR A 62 15.06 2.38 9.78
N GLY A 63 14.00 3.20 9.75
CA GLY A 63 12.62 2.75 9.78
C GLY A 63 11.65 3.80 9.25
N ASP A 64 10.45 3.38 8.90
CA ASP A 64 9.37 4.22 8.39
C ASP A 64 8.03 3.79 9.00
N SER A 65 7.26 4.76 9.49
CA SER A 65 5.95 4.52 10.13
C SER A 65 4.77 4.86 9.21
N ALA A 66 5.04 5.16 7.93
CA ALA A 66 4.01 5.43 6.95
C ALA A 66 3.26 4.18 6.50
N LEU A 67 1.97 4.34 6.25
CA LEU A 67 1.19 3.52 5.33
C LEU A 67 1.14 4.27 4.00
N ARG A 68 1.50 3.58 2.92
CA ARG A 68 1.66 4.14 1.58
C ARG A 68 0.73 3.42 0.61
N TRP A 69 0.15 4.16 -0.31
CA TRP A 69 -0.42 3.60 -1.53
C TRP A 69 0.56 3.83 -2.65
N ASP A 70 0.97 2.73 -3.27
CA ASP A 70 1.96 2.69 -4.32
C ASP A 70 1.31 2.26 -5.64
N VAL A 71 1.82 2.86 -6.71
CA VAL A 71 1.42 2.60 -8.08
C VAL A 71 2.69 2.33 -8.88
N SER A 72 2.84 1.11 -9.39
CA SER A 72 4.08 0.65 -10.04
C SER A 72 5.33 0.95 -9.21
N SER A 73 5.30 0.60 -7.91
CA SER A 73 6.37 0.86 -6.93
C SER A 73 6.73 2.33 -6.69
N THR A 74 5.85 3.27 -7.06
CA THR A 74 5.99 4.69 -6.75
C THR A 74 4.88 5.09 -5.79
N THR A 75 5.25 5.65 -4.63
CA THR A 75 4.27 6.16 -3.66
C THR A 75 3.52 7.37 -4.23
N MET A 76 2.20 7.22 -4.35
CA MET A 76 1.31 8.29 -4.82
C MET A 76 0.55 8.95 -3.66
N TRP A 77 0.33 8.21 -2.57
CA TRP A 77 -0.29 8.70 -1.35
C TRP A 77 0.34 8.06 -0.12
N ASN A 78 0.42 8.78 1.00
CA ASN A 78 0.81 8.21 2.28
C ASN A 78 0.19 8.92 3.47
N THR A 79 0.21 8.24 4.62
CA THR A 79 -0.13 8.80 5.93
C THR A 79 0.66 8.06 7.01
N THR A 80 0.67 8.58 8.24
CA THR A 80 1.21 7.81 9.37
C THR A 80 0.26 6.65 9.69
N TRP A 81 0.78 5.43 9.78
CA TRP A 81 -0.03 4.27 10.13
C TRP A 81 -0.24 4.22 11.63
N GLU A 82 -1.28 4.83 12.15
CA GLU A 82 -1.55 4.90 13.59
C GLU A 82 -2.13 3.60 14.14
N ALA A 83 -1.79 3.27 15.40
CA ALA A 83 -2.32 2.09 16.07
C ALA A 83 -3.80 2.28 16.39
N GLY A 84 -4.64 1.28 16.12
CA GLY A 84 -6.07 1.33 16.45
C GLY A 84 -6.90 2.21 15.51
N VAL A 85 -6.32 2.69 14.40
CA VAL A 85 -7.05 3.41 13.34
C VAL A 85 -7.38 2.44 12.22
N TRP A 86 -8.67 2.33 11.88
CA TRP A 86 -9.11 1.65 10.66
C TRP A 86 -8.89 2.58 9.46
N HIS A 87 -8.17 2.10 8.46
CA HIS A 87 -8.04 2.73 7.16
C HIS A 87 -8.95 1.98 6.19
N ASN A 88 -9.94 2.67 5.65
CA ASN A 88 -10.87 2.14 4.66
C ASN A 88 -10.35 2.53 3.29
N ILE A 89 -10.25 1.57 2.37
CA ILE A 89 -9.61 1.75 1.08
C ILE A 89 -10.51 1.16 -0.01
N ALA A 90 -10.59 1.87 -1.13
CA ALA A 90 -11.01 1.28 -2.40
C ALA A 90 -10.02 1.65 -3.51
N TYR A 91 -9.55 0.64 -4.24
CA TYR A 91 -8.88 0.87 -5.52
C TYR A 91 -9.93 0.95 -6.62
N GLU A 92 -10.09 2.10 -7.25
CA GLU A 92 -10.85 2.21 -8.49
C GLU A 92 -9.93 1.81 -9.64
N ILE A 93 -10.11 0.63 -10.19
CA ILE A 93 -9.27 0.10 -11.26
C ILE A 93 -10.10 0.07 -12.53
N ASN A 94 -9.63 0.79 -13.54
CA ASN A 94 -10.17 0.70 -14.89
C ASN A 94 -9.22 -0.15 -15.75
N PHE A 95 -9.57 -1.42 -15.95
CA PHE A 95 -8.77 -2.36 -16.73
C PHE A 95 -8.77 -2.03 -18.23
N ASP A 96 -9.81 -1.37 -18.73
CA ASP A 96 -9.91 -1.01 -20.16
C ASP A 96 -9.08 0.25 -20.46
N ALA A 97 -9.07 1.22 -19.54
CA ALA A 97 -8.29 2.45 -19.64
C ALA A 97 -6.88 2.33 -19.05
N SER A 98 -6.55 1.19 -18.41
CA SER A 98 -5.25 0.95 -17.80
C SER A 98 -4.90 2.05 -16.78
N SER A 99 -5.77 2.24 -15.79
CA SER A 99 -5.58 3.22 -14.73
C SER A 99 -6.07 2.75 -13.36
N VAL A 100 -5.55 3.37 -12.31
CA VAL A 100 -5.98 3.15 -10.93
C VAL A 100 -6.09 4.47 -10.17
N ALA A 101 -7.21 4.70 -9.48
CA ALA A 101 -7.39 5.80 -8.52
C ALA A 101 -7.52 5.25 -7.10
N PHE A 102 -7.35 6.12 -6.11
CA PHE A 102 -7.31 5.73 -4.70
C PHE A 102 -8.35 6.47 -3.88
N TYR A 103 -9.25 5.72 -3.27
CA TYR A 103 -10.21 6.21 -2.31
C TYR A 103 -9.81 5.78 -0.91
N HIS A 104 -9.94 6.70 0.03
CA HIS A 104 -9.55 6.47 1.41
C HIS A 104 -10.45 7.22 2.39
N SER A 105 -10.63 6.62 3.56
CA SER A 105 -11.13 7.28 4.77
C SER A 105 -10.57 6.60 6.02
N THR A 106 -10.89 7.13 7.20
CA THR A 106 -10.57 6.48 8.48
C THR A 106 -11.80 6.29 9.34
N GLY A 107 -11.76 5.27 10.19
CA GLY A 107 -12.83 5.01 11.15
C GLY A 107 -14.17 4.74 10.44
N ALA A 108 -15.20 5.51 10.78
CA ALA A 108 -16.55 5.36 10.26
C ALA A 108 -16.89 6.31 9.10
N ASP A 109 -15.94 7.15 8.68
CA ASP A 109 -16.18 8.14 7.63
C ASP A 109 -16.33 7.47 6.26
N ASP A 110 -17.18 8.05 5.41
CA ASP A 110 -17.33 7.57 4.03
C ASP A 110 -16.03 7.79 3.23
N LEU A 111 -15.76 6.88 2.29
CA LEU A 111 -14.64 6.97 1.37
C LEU A 111 -14.70 8.26 0.55
N THR A 112 -13.55 8.91 0.43
CA THR A 112 -13.37 10.06 -0.45
C THR A 112 -12.22 9.80 -1.41
N LEU A 113 -12.25 10.41 -2.59
CA LEU A 113 -11.15 10.33 -3.55
C LEU A 113 -9.91 11.01 -2.94
N ALA A 114 -8.93 10.20 -2.58
CA ALA A 114 -7.70 10.67 -1.94
C ALA A 114 -6.58 10.91 -2.97
N HIS A 115 -6.65 10.24 -4.13
CA HIS A 115 -5.78 10.51 -5.25
C HIS A 115 -6.47 10.17 -6.58
N GLU A 116 -6.36 11.09 -7.54
CA GLU A 116 -6.87 10.94 -8.91
C GLU A 116 -6.25 9.73 -9.63
N ALA A 117 -6.90 9.28 -10.71
CA ALA A 117 -6.44 8.13 -11.47
C ALA A 117 -5.04 8.32 -12.06
N VAL A 118 -4.21 7.28 -11.93
CA VAL A 118 -2.85 7.19 -12.47
C VAL A 118 -2.82 6.11 -13.55
N THR A 119 -2.22 6.40 -14.70
CA THR A 119 -2.05 5.41 -15.78
C THR A 119 -1.02 4.35 -15.38
N VAL A 120 -1.37 3.08 -15.58
CA VAL A 120 -0.56 1.90 -15.25
C VAL A 120 -0.85 0.74 -16.17
N SER A 121 0.05 -0.24 -16.23
CA SER A 121 -0.23 -1.53 -16.88
C SER A 121 -1.14 -2.41 -16.00
N ALA A 122 -2.41 -2.03 -15.84
CA ALA A 122 -3.38 -2.80 -15.04
C ALA A 122 -3.68 -4.14 -15.72
N SER A 123 -3.11 -5.22 -15.17
CA SER A 123 -3.29 -6.58 -15.67
C SER A 123 -3.52 -7.53 -14.50
N SER A 124 -4.59 -8.29 -14.59
CA SER A 124 -4.98 -9.31 -13.62
C SER A 124 -5.62 -10.49 -14.34
N ASN A 125 -5.40 -11.70 -13.85
CA ASN A 125 -6.09 -12.91 -14.30
C ASN A 125 -7.39 -13.20 -13.51
N GLY A 126 -7.76 -12.35 -12.55
CA GLY A 126 -8.92 -12.52 -11.66
C GLY A 126 -8.67 -13.44 -10.45
N ALA A 127 -7.44 -13.91 -10.26
CA ALA A 127 -7.01 -14.81 -9.19
C ALA A 127 -5.57 -14.48 -8.73
N ASP A 128 -5.22 -13.20 -8.73
CA ASP A 128 -3.86 -12.70 -8.46
C ASP A 128 -3.85 -11.41 -7.61
N TRP A 129 -4.98 -11.08 -6.99
CA TRP A 129 -5.04 -10.10 -5.92
C TRP A 129 -4.86 -10.79 -4.57
N HIS A 130 -3.82 -10.40 -3.86
CA HIS A 130 -3.40 -10.98 -2.59
C HIS A 130 -3.94 -10.15 -1.43
N LEU A 131 -5.08 -10.56 -0.88
CA LEU A 131 -5.59 -10.06 0.38
C LEU A 131 -4.71 -10.61 1.51
N GLY A 132 -3.73 -9.83 1.92
CA GLY A 132 -2.82 -10.22 2.98
C GLY A 132 -1.55 -9.41 2.93
N VAL A 133 -0.47 -10.02 3.40
CA VAL A 133 0.80 -9.34 3.67
C VAL A 133 1.97 -10.20 3.25
N LEU A 134 2.90 -9.58 2.53
CA LEU A 134 4.24 -10.06 2.25
C LEU A 134 5.24 -9.14 2.96
N GLU A 135 6.15 -9.70 3.74
CA GLU A 135 7.24 -8.95 4.38
C GLU A 135 8.60 -9.38 3.79
N LEU A 136 9.38 -8.40 3.31
CA LEU A 136 10.74 -8.63 2.83
C LEU A 136 11.72 -8.80 4.00
N PRO A 137 12.74 -9.68 3.88
CA PRO A 137 13.81 -9.77 4.87
C PRO A 137 14.68 -8.50 4.87
N ARG A 138 15.30 -8.20 6.02
CA ARG A 138 16.34 -7.16 6.13
C ARG A 138 17.43 -7.60 7.08
N ASP A 139 18.68 -7.55 6.62
CA ASP A 139 19.84 -7.93 7.44
C ASP A 139 19.90 -7.13 8.75
N GLY A 140 20.17 -7.83 9.85
CA GLY A 140 20.21 -7.24 11.19
C GLY A 140 18.86 -7.10 11.88
N TYR A 141 17.76 -7.48 11.24
CA TYR A 141 16.42 -7.47 11.83
C TYR A 141 15.85 -8.90 11.88
N THR A 142 15.59 -9.40 13.08
CA THR A 142 15.01 -10.72 13.30
C THR A 142 13.50 -10.69 13.09
N ASP A 143 12.93 -11.83 12.68
CA ASP A 143 11.48 -12.00 12.60
C ASP A 143 10.81 -11.81 13.98
N GLY A 144 9.60 -11.24 13.96
CA GLY A 144 8.71 -11.11 15.11
C GLY A 144 7.28 -11.44 14.71
N ILE A 145 6.42 -11.77 15.67
CA ILE A 145 4.99 -11.96 15.36
C ILE A 145 4.40 -10.60 15.01
N GLU A 146 3.62 -10.56 13.93
CA GLU A 146 3.02 -9.34 13.39
C GLU A 146 1.56 -9.59 13.04
N ASP A 147 0.69 -8.70 13.52
CA ASP A 147 -0.75 -8.80 13.36
C ASP A 147 -1.29 -7.59 12.57
N ILE A 148 -1.97 -7.88 11.46
CA ILE A 148 -2.70 -6.90 10.66
C ILE A 148 -4.15 -7.40 10.52
N TYR A 149 -5.10 -6.53 10.83
CA TYR A 149 -6.51 -6.82 10.88
C TYR A 149 -7.16 -6.32 9.59
N PHE A 150 -8.01 -7.16 8.98
CA PHE A 150 -8.74 -6.84 7.76
C PHE A 150 -10.25 -7.03 7.98
N SER A 151 -11.06 -6.17 7.35
CA SER A 151 -12.52 -6.29 7.30
C SER A 151 -13.08 -5.61 6.06
N GLY A 152 -14.38 -5.73 5.81
CA GLY A 152 -15.03 -5.01 4.70
C GLY A 152 -14.45 -5.35 3.33
N VAL A 153 -13.99 -6.58 3.13
CA VAL A 153 -13.31 -7.00 1.90
C VAL A 153 -14.32 -7.48 0.88
N TYR A 154 -14.42 -6.78 -0.25
CA TYR A 154 -15.24 -7.18 -1.39
C TYR A 154 -14.78 -6.46 -2.67
N VAL A 155 -15.26 -6.94 -3.81
CA VAL A 155 -15.07 -6.25 -5.10
C VAL A 155 -16.44 -5.92 -5.65
N GLU A 156 -16.62 -4.70 -6.12
CA GLU A 156 -17.86 -4.27 -6.77
C GLU A 156 -17.59 -3.67 -8.15
N SER A 157 -18.67 -3.54 -8.92
CA SER A 157 -18.71 -2.91 -10.23
C SER A 157 -19.89 -1.95 -10.27
N GLY A 158 -19.85 -0.93 -11.13
CA GLY A 158 -20.92 0.06 -11.23
C GLY A 158 -20.53 1.37 -10.55
N GLU A 159 -21.39 1.92 -9.70
CA GLU A 159 -21.08 3.11 -8.91
C GLU A 159 -20.42 2.71 -7.59
N LEU A 160 -19.38 3.45 -7.18
CA LEU A 160 -18.67 3.24 -5.92
C LEU A 160 -19.61 3.44 -4.72
N ILE A 161 -19.66 2.45 -3.83
CA ILE A 161 -20.25 2.58 -2.51
C ILE A 161 -19.22 3.21 -1.58
N THR A 162 -19.42 4.47 -1.22
CA THR A 162 -18.50 5.19 -0.33
C THR A 162 -18.68 4.81 1.13
N SER A 163 -19.84 4.29 1.53
CA SER A 163 -20.08 3.96 2.92
C SER A 163 -19.32 2.71 3.37
N VAL A 164 -18.59 2.83 4.48
CA VAL A 164 -17.77 1.75 5.04
C VAL A 164 -18.58 0.59 5.63
N SER A 165 -19.90 0.78 5.77
CA SER A 165 -20.83 -0.31 6.13
C SER A 165 -21.10 -1.26 4.96
N GLY A 166 -20.66 -0.93 3.75
CA GLY A 166 -20.84 -1.72 2.54
C GLY A 166 -22.28 -1.68 1.98
N PRO A 167 -22.55 -2.48 0.93
CA PRO A 167 -23.86 -2.54 0.29
C PRO A 167 -24.99 -2.87 1.27
N GLY A 168 -26.04 -2.03 1.27
CA GLY A 168 -27.21 -2.21 2.15
C GLY A 168 -26.97 -1.82 3.62
N GLY A 169 -25.78 -1.31 3.96
CA GLY A 169 -25.51 -0.70 5.25
C GLY A 169 -26.31 0.59 5.44
N SER A 170 -26.87 0.79 6.62
CA SER A 170 -27.47 2.09 6.99
C SER A 170 -26.33 3.09 7.17
N SER A 171 -26.12 3.96 6.19
CA SER A 171 -25.16 5.05 6.32
C SER A 171 -25.61 5.95 7.46
N ASN A 172 -24.70 6.27 8.38
CA ASN A 172 -24.94 7.28 9.41
C ASN A 172 -24.74 8.67 8.79
N SER A 173 -25.36 8.90 7.63
CA SER A 173 -25.25 10.17 6.92
C SER A 173 -26.01 11.22 7.72
N THR A 174 -25.27 12.12 8.37
CA THR A 174 -25.80 13.39 8.82
C THR A 174 -25.93 14.29 7.59
N SER A 175 -26.81 13.92 6.67
CA SER A 175 -27.24 14.80 5.59
C SER A 175 -28.21 15.81 6.20
N SER A 176 -27.74 17.05 6.36
CA SER A 176 -28.61 18.22 6.47
C SER A 176 -29.40 18.36 5.18
N ASP A 177 -30.49 17.64 5.06
CA ASP A 177 -31.50 17.92 4.05
C ASP A 177 -32.23 19.20 4.46
N THR A 178 -31.94 20.28 3.75
CA THR A 178 -32.78 21.48 3.72
C THR A 178 -34.12 21.11 3.11
N VAL A 179 -35.07 20.72 3.95
CA VAL A 179 -36.47 20.54 3.57
C VAL A 179 -37.04 21.92 3.23
N SER A 180 -37.28 22.16 1.94
CA SER A 180 -38.17 23.24 1.49
C SER A 180 -39.60 22.90 1.92
N VAL A 181 -40.03 23.48 3.04
CA VAL A 181 -41.42 23.45 3.50
C VAL A 181 -42.24 24.46 2.70
N VAL A 182 -43.10 23.94 1.83
CA VAL A 182 -44.22 24.68 1.22
C VAL A 182 -45.23 24.96 2.33
N ALA A 183 -45.56 26.25 2.50
CA ALA A 183 -46.51 26.74 3.48
C ALA A 183 -47.94 26.21 3.23
N SER A 184 -48.61 25.78 4.29
CA SER A 184 -50.07 25.75 4.37
C SER A 184 -50.52 25.96 5.81
N THR A 185 -51.35 26.99 5.96
CA THR A 185 -51.92 27.57 7.18
C THR A 185 -52.99 26.68 7.82
N ALA A 186 -52.95 26.50 9.15
CA ALA A 186 -54.12 26.43 10.04
C ALA A 186 -53.68 26.34 11.52
N ALA A 187 -54.56 26.76 12.42
CA ALA A 187 -54.27 27.39 13.69
C ALA A 187 -54.22 26.48 14.95
N ALA A 188 -53.45 26.97 15.91
CA ALA A 188 -53.60 26.97 17.38
C ALA A 188 -54.21 25.75 18.13
N SER A 189 -53.44 25.23 19.09
CA SER A 189 -53.87 25.12 20.49
C SER A 189 -52.67 25.01 21.43
N SER A 190 -52.74 25.80 22.50
CA SER A 190 -51.76 26.05 23.56
C SER A 190 -51.57 24.87 24.53
N SER A 191 -50.35 24.66 25.00
CA SER A 191 -50.05 24.28 26.40
C SER A 191 -48.58 24.55 26.72
N ALA A 192 -48.36 25.41 27.70
CA ALA A 192 -47.07 25.85 28.23
C ALA A 192 -46.87 25.28 29.63
N ILE A 193 -45.70 24.71 29.91
CA ILE A 193 -45.10 24.46 31.24
C ILE A 193 -43.70 23.87 31.00
N ALA A 194 -42.64 24.09 31.77
CA ALA A 194 -42.11 25.19 32.56
C ALA A 194 -40.63 24.81 32.79
N ALA A 195 -39.72 25.77 32.75
CA ALA A 195 -38.31 25.58 33.05
C ALA A 195 -38.10 25.38 34.58
N VAL A 196 -37.25 24.42 34.97
CA VAL A 196 -36.70 24.32 36.33
C VAL A 196 -35.19 24.47 36.27
N SER A 197 -34.74 25.65 36.69
CA SER A 197 -33.37 25.93 37.11
C SER A 197 -33.28 25.68 38.61
N THR A 198 -32.28 24.92 39.07
CA THR A 198 -31.81 25.02 40.46
C THR A 198 -30.29 25.06 40.46
N SER A 199 -29.77 26.21 40.87
CA SER A 199 -28.41 26.41 41.33
C SER A 199 -28.28 25.90 42.77
N ALA A 200 -27.15 25.28 43.10
CA ALA A 200 -26.65 25.26 44.48
C ALA A 200 -25.13 25.36 44.50
N LEU A 201 -24.66 26.31 45.30
CA LEU A 201 -23.29 26.74 45.54
C LEU A 201 -22.62 25.86 46.62
N VAL A 202 -21.30 25.66 46.43
CA VAL A 202 -20.19 25.78 47.39
C VAL A 202 -20.33 25.12 48.78
N SER A 203 -19.41 24.20 49.08
CA SER A 203 -18.72 24.22 50.37
C SER A 203 -17.29 23.67 50.28
N THR A 204 -16.38 24.48 50.82
CA THR A 204 -14.94 24.28 50.97
C THR A 204 -14.60 23.24 52.03
N THR A 205 -13.50 22.50 51.85
CA THR A 205 -12.56 22.23 52.96
C THR A 205 -11.20 21.78 52.41
N SER A 206 -10.21 22.60 52.70
CA SER A 206 -8.78 22.36 52.61
C SER A 206 -8.29 21.55 53.81
N THR A 207 -7.49 20.51 53.59
CA THR A 207 -6.43 20.11 54.53
C THR A 207 -5.26 19.49 53.75
N SER A 208 -4.15 20.21 53.73
CA SER A 208 -2.81 19.68 53.50
C SER A 208 -2.38 18.84 54.69
N SER A 209 -1.70 17.71 54.48
CA SER A 209 -0.62 17.28 55.38
C SER A 209 0.41 16.42 54.67
N VAL A 210 1.65 16.89 54.78
CA VAL A 210 2.95 16.27 54.47
C VAL A 210 3.32 15.20 55.51
N ILE A 211 3.87 14.05 55.06
CA ILE A 211 4.92 13.21 55.69
C ILE A 211 5.50 12.36 54.51
N ALA A 212 6.70 12.58 53.96
CA ALA A 212 8.07 12.36 54.46
C ALA A 212 8.50 10.89 54.63
N THR A 213 9.38 10.45 53.72
CA THR A 213 10.58 9.61 53.94
C THR A 213 10.41 8.11 54.26
N SER A 214 10.91 7.22 53.39
CA SER A 214 12.18 6.48 53.62
C SER A 214 12.44 5.35 52.61
N ILE A 215 13.57 5.48 51.89
CA ILE A 215 14.60 4.49 51.53
C ILE A 215 14.28 2.97 51.62
N ALA A 216 14.55 2.25 50.52
CA ALA A 216 15.29 0.98 50.54
C ALA A 216 15.86 0.67 49.14
N ALA A 217 17.16 0.89 48.98
CA ALA A 217 17.95 0.27 47.93
C ALA A 217 18.17 -1.21 48.31
N VAL A 218 17.98 -2.12 47.35
CA VAL A 218 18.48 -3.49 47.46
C VAL A 218 19.48 -3.70 46.34
N LEU A 219 20.76 -3.58 46.71
CA LEU A 219 21.87 -4.24 46.06
C LEU A 219 21.78 -5.74 46.37
N SER A 220 21.95 -6.58 45.36
CA SER A 220 22.36 -7.97 45.57
C SER A 220 23.45 -8.32 44.57
N SER A 221 24.65 -8.35 45.12
CA SER A 221 25.87 -8.92 44.59
C SER A 221 25.90 -10.43 44.79
N VAL A 222 26.22 -11.19 43.75
CA VAL A 222 26.99 -12.45 43.82
C VAL A 222 27.76 -12.54 42.49
N ALA A 223 29.06 -12.30 42.51
CA ALA A 223 30.13 -13.26 42.75
C ALA A 223 30.53 -14.03 41.48
N SER A 224 31.71 -13.65 41.03
CA SER A 224 32.62 -14.26 40.07
C SER A 224 32.74 -15.79 40.16
N VAL A 225 32.71 -16.44 39.00
CA VAL A 225 33.43 -17.70 38.76
C VAL A 225 34.43 -17.44 37.65
N ALA A 226 35.71 -17.40 38.03
CA ALA A 226 36.83 -17.61 37.13
C ALA A 226 37.04 -19.12 37.00
N VAL A 227 37.10 -19.62 35.76
CA VAL A 227 37.76 -20.90 35.46
C VAL A 227 38.77 -20.70 34.33
N ASN A 228 39.84 -21.44 34.54
CA ASN A 228 41.18 -21.40 34.03
C ASN A 228 41.34 -21.75 32.55
N ILE A 229 42.46 -21.24 32.04
CA ILE A 229 43.17 -21.45 30.78
C ILE A 229 43.24 -22.92 30.33
N GLU A 230 43.07 -23.16 29.03
CA GLU A 230 43.93 -24.09 28.28
C GLU A 230 44.20 -23.56 26.86
N SER A 231 45.48 -23.41 26.55
CA SER A 231 46.01 -23.12 25.22
C SER A 231 45.94 -24.36 24.32
N SER A 232 45.62 -24.18 23.05
CA SER A 232 46.22 -24.98 21.99
C SER A 232 46.24 -24.24 20.66
N THR A 233 47.46 -24.11 20.17
CA THR A 233 47.93 -23.58 18.90
C THR A 233 47.42 -24.39 17.71
N THR A 234 46.94 -23.74 16.65
CA THR A 234 47.04 -24.34 15.31
C THR A 234 47.27 -23.29 14.20
N PHE A 235 48.50 -23.33 13.71
CA PHE A 235 49.03 -23.07 12.37
C PHE A 235 48.24 -22.24 11.34
N VAL A 236 48.92 -21.18 10.92
CA VAL A 236 48.80 -20.51 9.61
C VAL A 236 49.17 -21.48 8.50
N THR A 237 48.39 -21.55 7.43
CA THR A 237 48.87 -22.06 6.13
C THR A 237 48.30 -21.18 5.01
N LEU A 238 49.18 -20.33 4.48
CA LEU A 238 49.03 -19.67 3.18
C LEU A 238 49.17 -20.74 2.09
N VAL A 239 48.21 -20.81 1.18
CA VAL A 239 48.41 -21.43 -0.13
C VAL A 239 48.16 -20.37 -1.19
N SER A 240 49.28 -19.90 -1.75
CA SER A 240 49.34 -19.33 -3.07
C SER A 240 49.29 -20.45 -4.10
N SER A 241 48.52 -20.28 -5.17
CA SER A 241 48.74 -21.02 -6.41
C SER A 241 48.55 -20.09 -7.60
N SER A 242 49.70 -19.77 -8.18
CA SER A 242 49.93 -19.18 -9.49
C SER A 242 49.61 -20.15 -10.63
N SER A 243 49.07 -19.65 -11.74
CA SER A 243 49.46 -20.10 -13.08
C SER A 243 49.11 -19.08 -14.16
N SER A 244 50.16 -18.46 -14.71
CA SER A 244 50.31 -17.99 -16.10
C SER A 244 49.99 -19.14 -17.09
N THR A 245 49.54 -18.96 -18.33
CA THR A 245 50.22 -18.33 -19.48
C THR A 245 49.25 -18.20 -20.67
N THR A 246 49.42 -17.10 -21.41
CA THR A 246 49.04 -16.78 -22.82
C THR A 246 49.76 -17.70 -23.85
N PRO A 247 49.74 -17.44 -25.18
CA PRO A 247 48.76 -16.82 -26.11
C PRO A 247 48.52 -17.69 -27.38
N SER A 248 47.57 -17.29 -28.24
CA SER A 248 47.78 -17.37 -29.70
C SER A 248 46.86 -16.40 -30.46
N SER A 249 47.55 -15.47 -31.12
CA SER A 249 47.17 -14.61 -32.24
C SER A 249 46.59 -15.36 -33.44
N ILE A 250 45.79 -14.68 -34.27
CA ILE A 250 46.05 -14.47 -35.72
C ILE A 250 44.94 -13.62 -36.38
N VAL A 251 45.35 -12.42 -36.80
CA VAL A 251 45.05 -11.59 -38.00
C VAL A 251 43.64 -11.50 -38.64
N SER A 252 43.24 -10.23 -38.85
CA SER A 252 42.86 -9.54 -40.12
C SER A 252 41.79 -10.18 -41.03
N SER A 253 40.89 -9.47 -41.73
CA SER A 253 40.91 -8.13 -42.31
C SER A 253 39.52 -7.78 -42.86
N THR A 254 39.26 -6.48 -42.94
CA THR A 254 38.40 -5.76 -43.92
C THR A 254 38.08 -6.46 -45.24
N SER A 255 36.84 -6.33 -45.72
CA SER A 255 36.46 -5.55 -46.93
C SER A 255 35.16 -6.04 -47.60
N SER A 256 34.36 -5.05 -47.99
CA SER A 256 33.30 -5.00 -49.02
C SER A 256 33.25 -6.11 -50.09
N THR A 257 32.05 -6.53 -50.51
CA THR A 257 31.46 -6.24 -51.85
C THR A 257 30.10 -6.94 -52.07
N THR A 258 29.19 -6.15 -52.66
CA THR A 258 28.10 -6.46 -53.63
C THR A 258 28.04 -7.85 -54.27
N SER A 259 26.82 -8.42 -54.38
CA SER A 259 26.15 -8.85 -55.65
C SER A 259 24.83 -9.60 -55.35
N THR A 260 23.64 -9.07 -55.66
CA THR A 260 22.80 -9.27 -56.88
C THR A 260 21.90 -10.53 -56.95
N VAL A 261 20.68 -10.29 -57.46
CA VAL A 261 19.69 -11.17 -58.15
C VAL A 261 18.67 -11.90 -57.23
N ALA A 262 17.43 -11.43 -57.02
CA ALA A 262 16.21 -11.29 -57.88
C ALA A 262 15.22 -12.50 -57.75
N PRO A 263 13.96 -12.45 -58.26
CA PRO A 263 12.78 -12.21 -57.43
C PRO A 263 11.65 -13.26 -57.62
N SER A 264 10.53 -13.13 -56.88
CA SER A 264 9.25 -13.71 -57.30
C SER A 264 8.14 -12.67 -57.15
N ALA A 265 7.41 -12.47 -58.24
CA ALA A 265 6.45 -11.42 -58.47
C ALA A 265 5.03 -11.86 -58.12
N THR A 266 4.20 -10.90 -57.72
CA THR A 266 2.74 -10.99 -57.87
C THR A 266 2.21 -9.62 -58.28
N GLU A 267 2.04 -9.49 -59.59
CA GLU A 267 0.83 -8.99 -60.27
C GLU A 267 0.01 -7.87 -59.58
N ALA A 268 0.09 -6.66 -60.13
CA ALA A 268 -1.03 -5.72 -60.15
C ALA A 268 -0.91 -4.79 -61.36
N THR A 269 -1.97 -4.83 -62.16
CA THR A 269 -2.16 -4.19 -63.46
C THR A 269 -2.48 -2.69 -63.33
N LEU A 270 -1.96 -1.91 -64.29
CA LEU A 270 -2.29 -0.51 -64.60
C LEU A 270 -3.78 -0.32 -64.99
N PRO A 271 -4.34 0.90 -64.97
CA PRO A 271 -4.12 1.92 -66.02
C PRO A 271 -3.71 3.30 -65.43
N ASP A 272 -2.81 4.07 -66.03
CA ASP A 272 -2.90 4.83 -67.29
C ASP A 272 -3.97 5.94 -67.26
N ASP A 273 -3.53 7.14 -66.90
CA ASP A 273 -4.03 8.48 -67.30
C ASP A 273 -2.99 9.47 -66.71
N GLY A 274 -2.15 10.16 -67.46
CA GLY A 274 -2.48 11.05 -68.56
C GLY A 274 -2.11 12.47 -68.11
N GLY A 275 -1.26 13.16 -68.88
CA GLY A 275 -1.23 14.63 -68.89
C GLY A 275 -0.03 15.32 -68.23
N ASP A 276 0.81 15.86 -69.12
CA ASP A 276 1.28 17.26 -69.11
C ASP A 276 2.42 17.66 -68.15
N ASP A 277 3.64 17.56 -68.69
CA ASP A 277 4.41 18.72 -69.18
C ASP A 277 4.10 20.07 -68.49
N ASN A 278 5.03 20.57 -67.65
CA ASN A 278 5.52 21.94 -67.78
C ASN A 278 6.78 22.22 -66.94
N ASP A 279 7.88 22.45 -67.66
CA ASP A 279 8.84 23.55 -67.52
C ASP A 279 9.48 23.92 -66.16
N CYS A 280 10.77 23.63 -66.10
CA CYS A 280 11.90 24.53 -65.81
C CYS A 280 11.57 26.01 -65.49
N GLU A 281 11.91 26.45 -64.27
CA GLU A 281 12.97 27.43 -63.94
C GLU A 281 13.20 27.48 -62.42
#